data_AF-A0A382HFG2-F1
#
_entry.id   AF-A0A382HFG2-F1
#
_cell.length_a   1.000
_cell.length_b   1.000
_cell.length_c   1.000
_cell.angle_alpha   90.00
_cell.angle_beta   90.00
_cell.angle_gamma   90.00
#
_symmetry.space_group_name_H-M   'P 1'
#
loop_
_entity.id
_entity.type
_entity.pdbx_description
1 polymer ?
#
loop_
_entity_poly.entity_id
_entity_poly.type
_entity_poly.pdbx_seq_one_letter_code
_entity_poly.pdbx_strand_id
1 'polypeptide(L)'
;VDLSHKFQSKNIRAILSLKPFDANGIFGRKKLAQAAKLDPDSLIIPRQTHSNKVTFCTKNGTVPDMDGIFTDNHQWVCSLQVADCLPIYFVNEPETVIGLVHAGWRGLVNGILSKSADLLLMNGFSLSNYEIVIGPSIHPCCF
;
A
#
# COMPACT_ATOMS: atom_id res chain seq x y z
N VAL A 1 -4.67 13.55 3.03
CA VAL A 1 -5.60 13.30 1.92
C VAL A 1 -6.30 12.01 2.21
N ASP A 2 -7.62 12.07 2.28
CA ASP A 2 -8.45 10.88 2.39
C ASP A 2 -8.86 10.44 0.98
N LEU A 3 -8.37 9.28 0.55
CA LEU A 3 -8.68 8.66 -0.74
C LEU A 3 -9.77 7.59 -0.61
N SER A 4 -10.31 7.34 0.59
CA SER A 4 -11.29 6.27 0.84
C SER A 4 -12.54 6.43 -0.03
N HIS A 5 -12.94 7.67 -0.33
CA HIS A 5 -14.07 7.99 -1.19
C HIS A 5 -13.88 7.57 -2.67
N LYS A 6 -12.66 7.18 -3.07
CA LYS A 6 -12.39 6.68 -4.42
C LYS A 6 -12.70 5.18 -4.57
N PHE A 7 -12.98 4.49 -3.47
CA PHE A 7 -13.38 3.08 -3.47
C PHE A 7 -14.89 2.97 -3.30
N GLN A 8 -15.50 1.97 -3.91
CA GLN A 8 -16.91 1.64 -3.73
C GLN A 8 -17.17 1.11 -2.32
N SER A 9 -16.22 0.34 -1.76
CA SER A 9 -16.33 -0.14 -0.38
C SER A 9 -16.26 1.02 0.62
N LYS A 10 -17.27 1.08 1.49
CA LYS A 10 -17.34 2.06 2.59
C LYS A 10 -16.52 1.64 3.81
N ASN A 11 -15.96 0.43 3.80
CA ASN A 11 -15.25 -0.17 4.93
C ASN A 11 -13.72 0.01 4.83
N ILE A 12 -13.25 0.76 3.83
CA ILE A 12 -11.83 1.00 3.60
C ILE A 12 -11.42 2.37 4.12
N ARG A 13 -10.20 2.44 4.66
CA ARG A 13 -9.49 3.69 4.94
C ARG A 13 -8.21 3.74 4.12
N ALA A 14 -8.19 4.60 3.11
CA ALA A 14 -7.03 4.83 2.26
C ALA A 14 -6.54 6.27 2.45
N ILE A 15 -5.50 6.44 3.27
CA ILE A 15 -5.00 7.77 3.66
C ILE A 15 -3.58 7.97 3.13
N LEU A 16 -3.32 9.18 2.62
CA LEU A 16 -1.98 9.67 2.32
C LEU A 16 -1.73 10.97 3.08
N SER A 17 -0.56 11.14 3.67
CA SER A 17 -0.21 12.41 4.31
C SER A 17 0.41 13.40 3.34
N LEU A 18 -0.05 14.65 3.42
CA LEU A 18 0.63 15.82 2.85
C LEU A 18 1.23 16.73 3.93
N LYS A 19 1.16 16.33 5.21
CA LYS A 19 1.49 17.20 6.35
C LYS A 19 2.93 17.01 6.83
N PRO A 20 3.54 18.06 7.40
CA PRO A 20 4.82 18.00 8.11
C PRO A 20 4.58 17.49 9.53
N PHE A 21 4.01 16.30 9.68
CA PHE A 21 4.24 15.57 10.93
C PHE A 21 5.58 14.87 10.80
N ASP A 22 6.28 14.68 11.91
CA ASP A 22 7.49 13.87 11.93
C ASP A 22 7.15 12.44 11.49
N ALA A 23 7.29 12.19 10.19
CA ALA A 23 6.99 10.94 9.52
C ALA A 23 8.15 9.95 9.66
N ASN A 24 9.18 10.29 10.45
CA ASN A 24 10.37 9.47 10.56
C ASN A 24 10.07 8.17 11.32
N GLY A 25 10.41 7.07 10.66
CA GLY A 25 10.37 5.73 11.24
C GLY A 25 8.98 5.30 11.71
N ILE A 26 8.98 4.48 12.76
CA ILE A 26 7.77 3.83 13.28
C ILE A 26 6.79 4.82 13.94
N PHE A 27 7.31 5.86 14.59
CA PHE A 27 6.49 6.80 15.35
C PHE A 27 5.57 7.62 14.45
N GLY A 28 6.10 8.14 13.33
CA GLY A 28 5.31 8.87 12.35
C GLY A 28 4.21 8.02 11.72
N ARG A 29 4.51 6.75 11.43
CA ARG A 29 3.53 5.78 10.89
C ARG A 29 2.40 5.51 11.88
N LYS A 30 2.72 5.29 13.16
CA LYS A 30 1.72 5.10 14.22
C LYS A 30 0.82 6.32 14.38
N LYS A 31 1.39 7.53 14.37
CA LYS A 31 0.60 8.78 14.41
C LYS A 31 -0.36 8.90 13.22
N LEU A 32 0.10 8.58 12.02
CA LEU A 32 -0.75 8.59 10.83
C LEU A 32 -1.88 7.56 10.94
N ALA A 33 -1.58 6.33 11.39
CA ALA A 33 -2.58 5.30 11.60
C ALA A 33 -3.66 5.77 12.60
N GLN A 34 -3.25 6.30 13.75
CA GLN A 34 -4.18 6.87 14.75
C GLN A 34 -5.05 7.99 14.16
N ALA A 35 -4.45 8.94 13.44
CA ALA A 35 -5.18 10.03 12.79
C ALA A 35 -6.16 9.53 11.71
N ALA A 36 -5.82 8.42 11.05
CA ALA A 36 -6.66 7.72 10.09
C ALA A 36 -7.75 6.83 10.74
N LYS A 37 -7.81 6.75 12.07
CA LYS A 37 -8.66 5.82 12.84
C LYS A 37 -8.39 4.35 12.51
N LEU A 38 -7.11 4.04 12.25
CA LEU A 38 -6.57 2.70 12.08
C LEU A 38 -5.73 2.33 13.30
N ASP A 39 -5.59 1.02 13.55
CA ASP A 39 -4.81 0.53 14.67
C ASP A 39 -3.29 0.75 14.43
N PRO A 40 -2.60 1.57 15.24
CA PRO A 40 -1.16 1.81 15.10
C PRO A 40 -0.29 0.58 15.39
N ASP A 41 -0.80 -0.42 16.10
CA ASP A 41 -0.03 -1.62 16.43
C ASP A 41 -0.17 -2.71 15.35
N SER A 42 -1.09 -2.54 14.41
CA SER A 42 -1.36 -3.49 13.33
C SER A 42 -0.64 -3.18 12.01
N LEU A 43 0.35 -2.29 12.03
CA LEU A 43 1.10 -1.85 10.85
C LEU A 43 1.96 -2.95 10.21
N ILE A 44 1.79 -3.16 8.91
CA ILE A 44 2.75 -3.84 8.03
C ILE A 44 3.62 -2.77 7.37
N ILE A 45 4.94 -2.91 7.51
CA ILE A 45 5.91 -1.88 7.13
C ILE A 45 7.01 -2.51 6.25
N PRO A 46 6.98 -2.31 4.93
CA PRO A 46 8.02 -2.84 4.08
C PRO A 46 9.26 -1.95 4.11
N ARG A 47 10.44 -2.58 4.03
CA ARG A 47 11.72 -1.92 3.77
C ARG A 47 11.87 -1.75 2.25
N GLN A 48 11.39 -0.61 1.76
CA GLN A 48 11.37 -0.27 0.34
C GLN A 48 12.77 -0.13 -0.22
N THR A 49 13.03 -0.76 -1.38
CA THR A 49 14.34 -0.76 -2.05
C THR A 49 14.23 -0.33 -3.52
N HIS A 50 13.06 0.16 -3.96
CA HIS A 50 12.73 0.45 -5.35
C HIS A 50 12.85 -0.80 -6.26
N SER A 51 12.63 -1.98 -5.67
CA SER A 51 12.57 -3.25 -6.37
C SER A 51 11.19 -3.50 -6.98
N ASN A 52 10.98 -4.70 -7.53
CA ASN A 52 9.67 -5.21 -7.94
C ASN A 52 9.11 -6.29 -6.98
N LYS A 53 9.73 -6.44 -5.80
CA LYS A 53 9.39 -7.50 -4.85
C LYS A 53 8.12 -7.14 -4.09
N VAL A 54 7.20 -8.08 -4.04
CA VAL A 54 5.92 -7.96 -3.34
C VAL A 54 5.69 -9.22 -2.51
N THR A 55 4.90 -9.11 -1.44
CA THR A 55 4.58 -10.27 -0.61
C THR A 55 3.19 -10.19 0.00
N PHE A 56 2.67 -11.35 0.37
CA PHE A 56 1.41 -11.51 1.09
C PHE A 56 1.69 -11.69 2.57
N CYS A 57 1.11 -10.84 3.41
CA CYS A 57 1.42 -10.73 4.82
C CYS A 57 0.26 -11.26 5.67
N THR A 58 0.60 -12.14 6.61
CA THR A 58 -0.34 -12.70 7.60
C THR A 58 -0.11 -12.15 9.01
N LYS A 59 0.85 -11.23 9.17
CA LYS A 59 1.20 -10.58 10.44
C LYS A 59 1.68 -9.14 10.22
N ASN A 60 1.56 -8.33 11.26
CA ASN A 60 2.15 -7.00 11.35
C ASN A 60 3.68 -7.03 11.48
N GLY A 61 4.30 -5.85 11.41
CA GLY A 61 5.73 -5.64 11.63
C GLY A 61 6.50 -5.24 10.37
N THR A 62 7.83 -5.28 10.48
CA THR A 62 8.72 -4.90 9.37
C THR A 62 8.93 -6.08 8.42
N VAL A 63 8.77 -5.82 7.13
CA VAL A 63 8.98 -6.78 6.06
C VAL A 63 10.24 -6.38 5.28
N PRO A 64 11.31 -7.19 5.28
CA PRO A 64 12.56 -6.83 4.60
C PRO A 64 12.41 -6.87 3.07
N ASP A 65 13.07 -5.95 2.38
CA ASP A 65 13.28 -5.93 0.92
C ASP A 65 12.00 -6.14 0.09
N MET A 66 10.96 -5.37 0.43
CA MET A 66 9.68 -5.37 -0.30
C MET A 66 9.31 -3.95 -0.71
N ASP A 67 8.69 -3.84 -1.86
CA ASP A 67 8.10 -2.59 -2.36
C ASP A 67 6.58 -2.72 -2.52
N GLY A 68 5.99 -3.91 -2.34
CA GLY A 68 4.54 -4.07 -2.20
C GLY A 68 4.16 -5.08 -1.15
N ILE A 69 3.05 -4.83 -0.47
CA ILE A 69 2.50 -5.68 0.57
C ILE A 69 1.00 -5.85 0.37
N PHE A 70 0.52 -7.06 0.60
CA PHE A 70 -0.89 -7.44 0.50
C PHE A 70 -1.31 -8.21 1.75
N THR A 71 -2.60 -8.22 2.07
CA THR A 71 -3.19 -9.04 3.13
C THR A 71 -4.69 -9.20 2.92
N ASP A 72 -5.25 -10.30 3.41
CA ASP A 72 -6.69 -10.61 3.47
C ASP A 72 -7.27 -10.43 4.89
N ASN A 73 -6.46 -9.99 5.85
CA ASN A 73 -6.91 -9.80 7.22
C ASN A 73 -7.14 -8.32 7.54
N HIS A 74 -8.40 -7.98 7.80
CA HIS A 74 -8.88 -6.63 8.14
C HIS A 74 -8.26 -6.05 9.42
N GLN A 75 -7.64 -6.89 10.26
CA GLN A 75 -6.90 -6.42 11.43
C GLN A 75 -5.64 -5.66 11.03
N TRP A 76 -5.01 -6.02 9.90
CA TRP A 76 -3.72 -5.47 9.50
C TRP A 76 -3.84 -4.19 8.69
N VAL A 77 -2.84 -3.32 8.85
CA VAL A 77 -2.76 -2.00 8.20
C VAL A 77 -1.55 -1.95 7.28
N CYS A 78 -1.77 -1.98 5.96
CA CYS A 78 -0.71 -1.78 5.00
C CYS A 78 -0.19 -0.33 5.05
N SER A 79 1.14 -0.14 5.13
CA SER A 79 1.76 1.18 5.12
C SER A 79 2.95 1.26 4.17
N LEU A 80 3.18 2.43 3.60
CA LEU A 80 4.34 2.76 2.77
C LEU A 80 4.83 4.17 3.12
N GLN A 81 6.03 4.50 2.63
CA GLN A 81 6.53 5.86 2.58
C GLN A 81 6.89 6.21 1.14
N VAL A 82 6.42 7.35 0.66
CA VAL A 82 6.66 7.79 -0.71
C VAL A 82 7.10 9.25 -0.71
N ALA A 83 7.99 9.56 -1.64
CA ALA A 83 8.29 10.90 -2.12
C ALA A 83 8.47 10.74 -3.63
N ASP A 84 7.61 11.39 -4.42
CA ASP A 84 7.54 11.33 -5.89
C ASP A 84 7.08 10.00 -6.52
N CYS A 85 7.50 8.85 -6.02
CA CYS A 85 7.07 7.54 -6.52
C CYS A 85 5.56 7.31 -6.34
N LEU A 86 4.97 6.42 -7.15
CA LEU A 86 3.52 6.18 -7.16
C LEU A 86 3.12 5.25 -6.00
N PRO A 87 2.30 5.70 -5.03
CA PRO A 87 1.62 4.80 -4.11
C PRO A 87 0.37 4.24 -4.79
N ILE A 88 0.31 2.94 -4.98
CA ILE A 88 -0.79 2.25 -5.65
C ILE A 88 -1.54 1.41 -4.63
N TYR A 89 -2.80 1.75 -4.44
CA TYR A 89 -3.71 1.11 -3.50
C TYR A 89 -4.53 0.05 -4.25
N PHE A 90 -4.60 -1.15 -3.69
CA PHE A 90 -5.40 -2.26 -4.18
C PHE A 90 -6.46 -2.60 -3.14
N VAL A 91 -7.72 -2.73 -3.58
CA VAL A 91 -8.83 -3.14 -2.72
C VAL A 91 -9.70 -4.12 -3.49
N ASN A 92 -9.98 -5.27 -2.87
CA ASN A 92 -10.97 -6.24 -3.33
C ASN A 92 -11.81 -6.63 -2.12
N GLU A 93 -12.95 -5.97 -1.95
CA GLU A 93 -13.83 -6.20 -0.80
C GLU A 93 -14.44 -7.60 -0.79
N PRO A 94 -14.95 -8.16 -1.91
CA PRO A 94 -15.53 -9.50 -1.92
C PRO A 94 -14.58 -10.58 -1.37
N GLU A 95 -13.28 -10.45 -1.63
CA GLU A 95 -12.25 -11.37 -1.17
C GLU A 95 -11.46 -10.83 0.03
N THR A 96 -11.89 -9.69 0.62
CA THR A 96 -11.27 -9.05 1.79
C THR A 96 -9.79 -8.68 1.63
N VAL A 97 -9.30 -8.56 0.38
CA VAL A 97 -7.89 -8.29 0.11
C VAL A 97 -7.63 -6.79 -0.02
N ILE A 98 -6.64 -6.32 0.71
CA ILE A 98 -6.06 -4.99 0.53
C ILE A 98 -4.58 -5.10 0.19
N GLY A 99 -4.07 -4.11 -0.53
CA GLY A 99 -2.67 -4.02 -0.86
C GLY A 99 -2.20 -2.60 -1.05
N LEU A 100 -0.91 -2.40 -0.83
CA LEU A 100 -0.26 -1.11 -1.02
C LEU A 100 1.11 -1.33 -1.66
N VAL A 101 1.32 -0.71 -2.82
CA VAL A 101 2.52 -0.90 -3.66
C VAL A 101 3.22 0.44 -3.90
N HIS A 102 4.53 0.45 -3.65
CA HIS A 102 5.47 1.52 -3.96
C HIS A 102 6.02 1.32 -5.36
N ALA A 103 5.50 2.07 -6.32
CA ALA A 103 5.90 1.97 -7.71
C ALA A 103 6.76 3.18 -8.11
N GLY A 104 8.06 3.10 -7.85
CA GLY A 104 9.05 3.96 -8.50
C GLY A 104 9.38 3.48 -9.92
N TRP A 105 10.08 4.30 -10.70
CA TRP A 105 10.41 3.97 -12.10
C TRP A 105 11.13 2.63 -12.25
N ARG A 106 12.05 2.29 -11.32
CA ARG A 106 12.76 1.00 -11.31
C ARG A 106 11.81 -0.18 -11.09
N GLY A 107 10.90 -0.07 -10.13
CA GLY A 107 9.91 -1.11 -9.85
C GLY A 107 8.96 -1.31 -11.03
N LEU A 108 8.53 -0.21 -11.65
CA LEU A 108 7.66 -0.23 -12.83
C LEU A 108 8.32 -0.91 -14.03
N VAL A 109 9.53 -0.51 -14.41
CA VAL A 109 10.28 -1.14 -15.51
C VAL A 109 10.52 -2.63 -15.26
N ASN A 110 10.73 -3.02 -13.99
CA ASN A 110 10.91 -4.41 -13.58
C ASN A 110 9.57 -5.15 -13.32
N GLY A 111 8.42 -4.57 -13.66
CA GLY A 111 7.13 -5.27 -13.66
C GLY A 111 6.49 -5.48 -12.28
N ILE A 112 6.64 -4.55 -11.33
CA ILE A 112 6.03 -4.67 -9.99
C ILE A 112 4.52 -4.91 -10.01
N LEU A 113 3.79 -4.36 -10.99
CA LEU A 113 2.35 -4.59 -11.15
C LEU A 113 2.06 -6.03 -11.59
N SER A 114 2.83 -6.54 -12.56
CA SER A 114 2.74 -7.94 -12.97
C SER A 114 3.07 -8.88 -11.81
N LYS A 115 4.09 -8.55 -11.00
CA LYS A 115 4.43 -9.32 -9.80
C LYS A 115 3.34 -9.28 -8.73
N SER A 116 2.64 -8.16 -8.61
CA SER A 116 1.47 -8.03 -7.74
C SER A 116 0.33 -8.94 -8.24
N ALA A 117 0.05 -8.94 -9.54
CA ALA A 117 -0.94 -9.82 -10.15
C ALA A 117 -0.59 -11.30 -9.96
N ASP A 118 0.65 -11.69 -10.24
CA ASP A 118 1.16 -13.06 -10.05
C ASP A 118 0.97 -13.51 -8.59
N LEU A 119 1.35 -12.65 -7.63
CA LEU A 119 1.20 -12.92 -6.20
C LEU A 119 -0.27 -13.16 -5.81
N LEU A 120 -1.18 -12.31 -6.27
CA LEU A 120 -2.60 -12.42 -5.96
C LEU A 120 -3.19 -13.74 -6.51
N LEU A 121 -2.88 -14.06 -7.77
CA LEU A 121 -3.28 -15.33 -8.39
C LEU A 121 -2.71 -16.55 -7.65
N MET A 122 -1.43 -16.48 -7.24
CA MET A 122 -0.78 -17.54 -6.47
C MET A 122 -1.41 -17.77 -5.09
N ASN A 123 -2.03 -16.74 -4.50
CA ASN A 123 -2.79 -16.84 -3.25
C ASN A 123 -4.27 -17.18 -3.47
N GLY A 124 -4.67 -17.47 -4.71
CA GLY A 124 -6.03 -17.94 -5.04
C GLY A 124 -7.06 -16.84 -5.28
N PHE A 125 -6.64 -15.57 -5.37
CA PHE A 125 -7.54 -14.43 -5.58
C PHE A 125 -7.75 -14.14 -7.08
N SER A 126 -8.95 -13.69 -7.43
CA SER A 126 -9.25 -13.24 -8.79
C SER A 126 -8.81 -11.79 -9.03
N LEU A 127 -8.27 -11.49 -10.21
CA LEU A 127 -7.89 -10.11 -10.57
C LEU A 127 -9.08 -9.23 -10.98
N SER A 128 -10.27 -9.81 -11.20
CA SER A 128 -11.41 -9.10 -11.79
C SER A 128 -12.06 -8.05 -10.89
N ASN A 129 -11.85 -8.15 -9.57
CA ASN A 129 -12.62 -7.41 -8.57
C ASN A 129 -11.80 -6.34 -7.84
N TYR A 130 -10.57 -6.07 -8.30
CA TYR A 130 -9.72 -5.07 -7.67
C TYR A 130 -10.07 -3.66 -8.13
N GLU A 131 -10.46 -2.84 -7.16
CA GLU A 131 -10.42 -1.40 -7.29
C GLU A 131 -8.98 -0.92 -7.05
N ILE A 132 -8.43 -0.19 -8.03
CA ILE A 132 -7.05 0.31 -7.98
C ILE A 132 -7.07 1.83 -8.00
N VAL A 133 -6.44 2.44 -6.99
CA VAL A 133 -6.29 3.89 -6.89
C VAL A 133 -4.82 4.24 -6.87
N ILE A 134 -4.40 5.13 -7.77
CA ILE A 134 -3.07 5.73 -7.74
C ILE A 134 -3.16 7.01 -6.90
N GLY A 135 -2.37 7.08 -5.83
CA GLY A 135 -2.29 8.25 -4.96
C GLY A 135 -1.38 9.35 -5.54
N PRO A 136 -1.32 10.52 -4.87
CA PRO A 136 -0.43 11.61 -5.25
C PRO A 136 1.03 11.17 -5.46
N SER A 137 1.62 11.62 -6.56
CA SER A 137 2.96 11.28 -7.04
C SER A 137 3.47 12.38 -7.98
N ILE A 138 4.73 12.29 -8.40
CA ILE A 138 5.29 13.22 -9.39
C ILE A 138 4.66 12.99 -10.76
N HIS A 139 4.54 14.06 -11.54
CA HIS A 139 3.86 14.08 -12.84
C HIS A 139 4.81 14.53 -13.96
N PRO A 140 4.45 14.34 -15.26
CA PRO A 140 5.31 14.68 -16.39
C PRO A 140 5.78 16.14 -16.45
N CYS A 141 5.11 17.06 -15.76
CA CYS A 141 5.57 18.45 -15.64
C CYS A 141 6.86 18.60 -14.84
N CYS A 142 7.24 17.59 -14.04
CA CYS A 142 8.36 17.65 -13.10
C CYS A 142 9.27 16.39 -13.12
N PHE A 143 8.99 15.39 -13.96
CA PHE A 143 9.82 14.17 -14.14
C PHE A 143 9.74 13.62 -15.56
#